data_AF-A0AAD6I1A9-F1
#
_entry.id   AF-A0AAD6I1A9-F1
#
_cell.length_a   1.000
_cell.length_b   1.000
_cell.length_c   1.000
_cell.angle_alpha   90.00
_cell.angle_beta   90.00
_cell.angle_gamma   90.00
#
_symmetry.space_group_name_H-M   'P 1'
#
loop_
_entity.id
_entity.type
_entity.pdbx_description
1 polymer ?
#
loop_
_entity_poly.entity_id
_entity_poly.type
_entity_poly.pdbx_seq_one_letter_code
_entity_poly.pdbx_strand_id
1 'polypeptide(L)'
;MATPNRNIRVTMFAYKNDAMSEEQFDEHWSAIHAPIVARPYYKKTVAPDEAKFFDWAKTRVAFGWEETYVENGQSLVLNERVAKL
;
A
#
# COMPACT_ATOMS: atom_id res chain seq x y z
N MET A 1 17.00 -14.20 -20.57
CA MET A 1 15.60 -14.70 -20.57
C MET A 1 14.92 -14.09 -19.37
N ALA A 2 14.03 -13.13 -19.61
CA ALA A 2 13.29 -12.47 -18.55
C ALA A 2 12.28 -13.45 -17.91
N THR A 3 12.20 -13.47 -16.59
CA THR A 3 11.20 -14.27 -15.86
C THR A 3 10.01 -13.36 -15.50
N PRO A 4 8.76 -13.77 -15.76
CA PRO A 4 7.59 -13.02 -15.33
C PRO A 4 7.43 -13.13 -13.81
N ASN A 5 7.41 -11.99 -13.12
CA ASN A 5 7.07 -11.90 -11.70
C ASN A 5 5.68 -11.28 -11.54
N ARG A 6 4.80 -11.94 -10.80
CA ARG A 6 3.44 -11.45 -10.51
C ARG A 6 3.42 -10.85 -9.10
N ASN A 7 3.48 -9.54 -9.05
CA ASN A 7 3.32 -8.81 -7.81
C ASN A 7 1.85 -8.55 -7.54
N ILE A 8 1.42 -8.72 -6.28
CA ILE A 8 0.09 -8.26 -5.85
C ILE A 8 0.16 -6.74 -5.70
N ARG A 9 -0.77 -6.05 -6.36
CA ARG A 9 -0.98 -4.61 -6.17
C ARG A 9 -2.19 -4.41 -5.27
N VAL A 10 -1.98 -3.76 -4.14
CA VAL A 10 -3.05 -3.32 -3.23
C VAL A 10 -3.23 -1.82 -3.40
N THR A 11 -4.41 -1.40 -3.85
CA THR A 11 -4.79 0.02 -3.90
C THR A 11 -5.83 0.27 -2.82
N MET A 12 -5.55 1.20 -1.90
CA MET A 12 -6.40 1.49 -0.76
C MET A 12 -6.87 2.94 -0.78
N PHE A 13 -8.19 3.14 -0.76
CA PHE A 13 -8.84 4.42 -0.51
C PHE A 13 -9.30 4.43 0.94
N ALA A 14 -8.41 4.85 1.83
CA ALA A 14 -8.63 4.79 3.26
C ALA A 14 -9.32 6.05 3.78
N TYR A 15 -10.24 5.86 4.72
CA TYR A 15 -10.86 6.95 5.45
C TYR A 15 -10.38 6.93 6.90
N LYS A 16 -9.99 8.10 7.39
CA LYS A 16 -9.69 8.33 8.80
C LYS A 16 -10.91 8.01 9.66
N ASN A 17 -10.67 7.43 10.84
CA ASN A 17 -11.68 7.28 11.87
C ASN A 17 -12.24 8.65 12.32
N ASP A 18 -13.57 8.81 12.31
CA ASP A 18 -14.24 10.08 12.67
C ASP A 18 -13.94 10.53 14.12
N ALA A 19 -13.51 9.62 15.00
CA ALA A 19 -13.10 9.93 16.37
C ALA A 19 -11.73 10.64 16.49
N MET A 20 -10.99 10.76 15.39
CA MET A 20 -9.65 11.35 15.35
C MET A 20 -9.68 12.71 14.63
N SER A 21 -8.83 13.67 15.00
CA SER A 21 -8.62 14.89 14.22
C SER A 21 -7.73 14.63 12.99
N GLU A 22 -7.68 15.56 12.04
CA GLU A 22 -6.78 15.41 10.88
C GLU A 22 -5.30 15.49 11.27
N GLU A 23 -4.94 16.38 12.19
CA GLU A 23 -3.59 16.51 12.75
C GLU A 23 -3.14 15.23 13.46
N GLN A 24 -3.98 14.67 14.33
CA GLN A 24 -3.72 13.38 14.98
C GLN A 24 -3.53 12.25 13.97
N PHE A 25 -4.23 12.33 12.84
CA PHE A 25 -4.09 11.34 11.79
C PHE A 25 -2.75 11.46 11.08
N ASP A 26 -2.36 12.67 10.69
CA ASP A 26 -1.10 12.93 10.00
C ASP A 26 0.11 12.55 10.87
N GLU A 27 0.07 12.93 12.16
CA GLU A 27 1.11 12.57 13.13
C GLU A 27 1.23 11.05 13.29
N HIS A 28 0.10 10.35 13.49
CA HIS A 28 0.10 8.89 13.67
C HIS A 28 0.51 8.16 12.38
N TRP A 29 0.06 8.63 11.22
CA TRP A 29 0.43 8.09 9.91
C TRP A 29 1.94 8.12 9.70
N SER A 30 2.54 9.29 9.93
CA SER A 30 3.96 9.53 9.69
C SER A 30 4.87 8.90 10.74
N ALA A 31 4.50 9.01 12.03
CA ALA A 31 5.36 8.58 13.13
C ALA A 31 5.22 7.10 13.49
N ILE A 32 4.06 6.48 13.24
CA ILE A 32 3.75 5.12 13.69
C ILE A 32 3.48 4.21 12.50
N HIS A 33 2.49 4.54 11.67
CA HIS A 33 2.01 3.63 10.62
C HIS A 33 3.09 3.37 9.55
N ALA A 34 3.67 4.41 8.96
CA ALA A 34 4.69 4.24 7.92
C ALA A 34 5.92 3.41 8.38
N PRO A 35 6.49 3.65 9.59
CA PRO A 35 7.58 2.81 10.10
C PRO A 35 7.24 1.34 10.36
N ILE A 36 5.99 1.00 10.70
CA ILE A 36 5.60 -0.39 10.98
C ILE A 36 5.24 -1.18 9.72
N VAL A 37 4.80 -0.51 8.65
CA VAL A 37 4.54 -1.14 7.34
C VAL A 37 5.81 -1.73 6.74
N ALA A 38 6.97 -1.10 6.98
CA ALA A 38 8.27 -1.61 6.55
C ALA A 38 8.75 -2.85 7.34
N ARG A 39 8.07 -3.23 8.42
CA ARG A 39 8.48 -4.36 9.27
C ARG A 39 7.85 -5.68 8.80
N PRO A 40 8.56 -6.81 8.94
CA PRO A 40 7.95 -8.12 8.74
C PRO A 40 6.81 -8.33 9.75
N TYR A 41 5.80 -9.13 9.37
CA TYR A 41 4.63 -9.52 10.18
C TYR A 41 3.43 -8.55 10.24
N TYR A 42 2.92 -8.15 9.07
CA TYR A 42 1.70 -7.36 8.89
C TYR A 42 0.54 -7.71 9.86
N LYS A 43 0.23 -9.01 10.04
CA LYS A 43 -0.89 -9.45 10.90
C LYS A 43 -0.73 -9.08 12.38
N LYS A 44 0.50 -8.97 12.88
CA LYS A 44 0.77 -8.69 14.30
C LYS A 44 0.93 -7.20 14.57
N THR A 45 1.35 -6.42 13.58
CA THR A 45 1.73 -5.01 13.78
C THR A 45 0.79 -4.06 13.06
N VAL A 46 0.59 -4.25 11.75
CA VAL A 46 -0.14 -3.29 10.90
C VAL A 46 -1.65 -3.48 11.02
N ALA A 47 -2.16 -4.71 10.98
CA ALA A 47 -3.61 -4.95 11.02
C ALA A 47 -4.30 -4.42 12.31
N PRO A 48 -3.73 -4.58 13.52
CA PRO A 48 -4.31 -3.99 14.73
C PRO A 48 -4.25 -2.45 14.78
N ASP A 49 -3.27 -1.85 14.10
CA ASP A 49 -3.12 -0.41 13.98
C ASP A 49 -4.17 0.18 13.04
N GLU A 50 -4.28 -0.40 11.84
CA GLU A 50 -5.26 0.00 10.83
C GLU A 50 -6.71 -0.15 11.34
N ALA A 51 -7.01 -1.13 12.19
CA ALA A 51 -8.34 -1.30 12.78
C ALA A 51 -8.76 -0.15 13.71
N LYS A 52 -7.80 0.57 14.31
CA LYS A 52 -8.07 1.71 15.20
C LYS A 52 -8.17 3.02 14.44
N PHE A 53 -7.34 3.15 13.41
CA PHE A 53 -7.06 4.39 12.72
C PHE A 53 -7.89 4.59 11.45
N PHE A 54 -8.26 3.50 10.77
CA PHE A 54 -9.13 3.54 9.61
C PHE A 54 -10.58 3.18 9.92
N ASP A 55 -11.49 3.89 9.26
CA ASP A 55 -12.88 3.49 9.14
C ASP A 55 -12.99 2.43 8.03
N TRP A 56 -12.99 1.16 8.43
CA TRP A 56 -13.09 0.03 7.50
C TRP A 56 -14.45 -0.09 6.81
N ALA A 57 -15.52 0.56 7.32
CA ALA A 57 -16.82 0.56 6.68
C ALA A 57 -16.84 1.48 5.45
N LYS A 58 -16.10 2.60 5.52
CA LYS A 58 -15.95 3.56 4.40
C LYS A 58 -14.76 3.23 3.49
N THR A 59 -13.71 2.63 4.04
CA THR A 59 -12.51 2.25 3.29
C THR A 59 -12.83 1.29 2.15
N ARG A 60 -12.16 1.48 1.01
CA ARG A 60 -12.26 0.60 -0.16
C ARG A 60 -10.88 0.10 -0.54
N VAL A 61 -10.76 -1.21 -0.74
CA VAL A 61 -9.53 -1.86 -1.15
C VAL A 61 -9.76 -2.55 -2.48
N ALA A 62 -8.90 -2.27 -3.44
CA ALA A 62 -8.84 -2.96 -4.71
C ALA A 62 -7.58 -3.82 -4.77
N PHE A 63 -7.75 -5.06 -5.21
CA PHE A 63 -6.66 -5.99 -5.44
C PHE A 63 -6.48 -6.18 -6.94
N GLY A 64 -5.24 -6.02 -7.39
CA GLY A 64 -4.82 -6.31 -8.75
C GLY A 64 -3.50 -7.05 -8.75
N TRP A 65 -3.00 -7.32 -9.94
CA TRP A 65 -1.66 -7.84 -10.12
C TRP A 65 -0.90 -6.99 -11.13
N GLU A 66 0.41 -6.96 -10.96
CA GLU A 66 1.35 -6.38 -11.90
C GLU A 66 2.31 -7.47 -12.35
N GLU A 67 2.39 -7.69 -13.65
CA GLU A 67 3.40 -8.56 -14.26
C GLU A 67 4.62 -7.71 -14.59
N THR A 68 5.72 -7.96 -13.88
CA THR A 68 7.02 -7.35 -14.14
C THR A 68 7.95 -8.40 -14.74
N TYR A 69 8.57 -8.06 -15.87
CA TYR A 69 9.59 -8.91 -16.48
C TYR A 69 10.95 -8.54 -15.88
N VAL A 70 11.61 -9.49 -15.24
CA VAL A 70 12.92 -9.26 -14.60
C VAL A 70 14.01 -9.96 -15.40
N GLU A 71 15.06 -9.23 -15.78
CA GLU A 71 16.28 -9.78 -16.40
C GLU A 71 17.51 -9.35 -15.59
N ASN A 72 18.37 -10.31 -15.22
CA ASN A 72 19.58 -10.09 -14.41
C ASN A 72 19.32 -9.35 -13.06
N GLY A 73 18.17 -9.57 -12.44
CA GLY A 73 17.79 -8.93 -11.18
C GLY A 73 17.29 -7.49 -11.32
N GLN A 74 17.17 -6.97 -12.54
CA GLN A 74 16.61 -5.66 -12.82
C GLN A 74 15.24 -5.81 -13.49
N SER A 75 14.27 -5.02 -13.02
CA SER A 75 12.96 -4.92 -13.68
C SER A 75 13.13 -4.26 -15.04
N LEU A 76 12.67 -4.94 -16.09
CA LEU A 76 12.46 -4.35 -17.41
C LEU A 76 11.22 -3.47 -17.30
N VAL A 77 11.38 -2.25 -16.77
CA VAL A 77 10.29 -1.26 -16.80
C VAL A 77 10.09 -0.87 -18.26
N LEU A 78 9.03 -1.39 -18.89
CA LEU A 78 8.55 -0.84 -20.15
C LEU A 78 8.08 0.60 -19.88
N ASN A 79 8.89 1.57 -20.29
CA ASN A 79 8.58 3.01 -20.29
C ASN A 79 7.45 3.35 -21.28
N GLU A 80 6.31 2.67 -21.19
CA GLU A 80 5.13 2.92 -22.04
C GLU A 80 3.88 3.13 -21.20
N ARG A 81 3.93 4.07 -20.25
CA ARG A 81 2.72 4.72 -19.73
C ARG A 81 2.93 6.22 -19.54
N VAL A 82 3.22 6.91 -20.63
CA VAL A 82 2.62 8.24 -20.81
C VAL A 82 1.24 7.98 -21.39
N ALA A 83 0.25 7.78 -20.54
CA ALA A 83 -1.12 8.01 -20.96
C ALA A 83 -1.21 9.52 -21.23
N LYS A 84 -1.06 9.90 -22.50
CA LYS A 84 -1.49 11.22 -22.98
C LYS A 84 -3.00 11.29 -22.73
N LEU A 85 -3.41 12.13 -21.79
CA LEU A 85 -4.69 12.82 -21.83
C LEU A 85 -4.45 14.18 -22.48
#